data_AF-L1PBN8-F1
#
_entry.id   AF-L1PBN8-F1
#
_cell.length_a   1.000
_cell.length_b   1.000
_cell.length_c   1.000
_cell.angle_alpha   90.00
_cell.angle_beta   90.00
_cell.angle_gamma   90.00
#
_symmetry.space_group_name_H-M   'P 1'
#
loop_
_entity.id
_entity.type
_entity.pdbx_description
1 polymer ?
#
loop_
_entity_poly.entity_id
_entity_poly.type
_entity_poly.pdbx_seq_one_letter_code
_entity_poly.pdbx_strand_id
1 'polypeptide(L)'
;MKNLYLFLLFGFLSLRAQTDPSGATLLTDKQVQMLFLHEMLKEIGVTFPIRKVYAFEDKLGKQYLIISENNTNPDKATSIKAFNVLLKEETPPQVLWTITDAINDTEEAMWFYTRYISLTDLNNDGYVDPIVLYGTQSESEEPNRENRVKFIIYYLGKKTAIRHQNSSLDDERHTQIDRSYYKLPSALKRKIRSIVATLEERGHALFNTETIKELEK
;
A
#
# COMPACT_ATOMS: atom_id res chain seq x y z
N MET A 1 -33.63 -49.98 27.65
CA MET A 1 -32.53 -50.06 26.66
C MET A 1 -32.42 -48.72 25.97
N LYS A 2 -31.25 -48.09 26.11
CA LYS A 2 -30.62 -47.01 25.31
C LYS A 2 -31.50 -45.90 24.70
N ASN A 3 -31.51 -44.74 25.37
CA ASN A 3 -31.66 -43.44 24.70
C ASN A 3 -30.28 -43.03 24.15
N LEU A 4 -30.18 -42.87 22.83
CA LEU A 4 -28.96 -42.44 22.14
C LEU A 4 -29.10 -40.94 21.82
N TYR A 5 -28.46 -40.09 22.59
CA TYR A 5 -28.31 -38.67 22.27
C TYR A 5 -27.11 -38.49 21.33
N LEU A 6 -27.39 -38.08 20.10
CA LEU A 6 -26.39 -37.69 19.09
C LEU A 6 -25.98 -36.23 19.36
N PHE A 7 -24.79 -36.03 19.93
CA PHE A 7 -24.17 -34.71 20.07
C PHE A 7 -23.56 -34.29 18.72
N LEU A 8 -24.18 -33.32 18.04
CA LEU A 8 -23.61 -32.62 16.89
C LEU A 8 -22.62 -31.58 17.41
N LEU A 9 -21.32 -31.89 17.35
CA LEU A 9 -20.26 -30.93 17.62
C LEU A 9 -20.11 -30.03 16.38
N PHE A 10 -20.76 -28.86 16.40
CA PHE A 10 -20.48 -27.79 15.43
C PHE A 10 -19.09 -27.22 15.74
N GLY A 11 -18.08 -27.74 15.06
CA GLY A 11 -16.77 -27.10 14.99
C GLY A 11 -16.91 -25.78 14.24
N PHE A 12 -16.93 -24.67 14.98
CA PHE A 12 -16.71 -23.36 14.39
C PHE A 12 -15.28 -23.34 13.82
N LEU A 13 -15.17 -23.59 12.52
CA LEU A 13 -14.01 -23.22 11.73
C LEU A 13 -13.89 -21.69 11.83
N SER A 14 -13.10 -21.22 12.79
CA SER A 14 -12.63 -19.85 12.81
C SER A 14 -11.89 -19.61 11.50
N LEU A 15 -12.52 -18.88 10.59
CA LEU A 15 -11.89 -18.22 9.44
C LEU A 15 -10.79 -17.33 10.01
N ARG A 16 -9.57 -17.88 10.13
CA ARG A 16 -8.40 -17.07 10.42
C ARG A 16 -8.13 -16.29 9.14
N ALA A 17 -8.50 -15.01 9.15
CA ALA A 17 -7.94 -14.05 8.21
C ALA A 17 -6.41 -14.19 8.27
N GLN A 18 -5.77 -14.25 7.12
CA GLN A 18 -4.32 -14.35 7.03
C GLN A 18 -3.72 -13.09 7.66
N THR A 19 -3.20 -13.21 8.88
CA THR A 19 -2.39 -12.16 9.51
C THR A 19 -1.11 -12.04 8.71
N ASP A 20 -1.06 -11.04 7.84
CA ASP A 20 0.15 -10.63 7.16
C ASP A 20 1.15 -10.16 8.25
N PRO A 21 2.46 -10.42 8.13
CA PRO A 21 3.45 -9.98 9.13
C PRO A 21 3.48 -8.47 9.35
N SER A 22 2.74 -7.71 8.52
CA SER A 22 2.55 -6.28 8.60
C SER A 22 1.73 -5.82 9.82
N GLY A 23 1.01 -6.71 10.51
CA GLY A 23 0.09 -6.32 11.60
C GLY A 23 -1.27 -5.79 11.09
N ALA A 24 -1.42 -5.65 9.78
CA ALA A 24 -2.67 -5.28 9.13
C ALA A 24 -3.46 -6.52 8.67
N THR A 25 -4.78 -6.39 8.64
CA THR A 25 -5.71 -7.43 8.17
C THR A 25 -6.34 -7.00 6.86
N LEU A 26 -6.16 -7.80 5.80
CA LEU A 26 -6.90 -7.60 4.55
C LEU A 26 -8.38 -7.96 4.77
N LEU A 27 -9.26 -7.03 4.46
CA LEU A 27 -10.71 -7.23 4.57
C LEU A 27 -11.28 -7.91 3.34
N THR A 28 -12.33 -8.72 3.57
CA THR A 28 -13.19 -9.26 2.52
C THR A 28 -14.18 -8.21 2.01
N ASP A 29 -14.68 -8.37 0.79
CA ASP A 29 -15.69 -7.47 0.20
C ASP A 29 -16.92 -7.30 1.09
N LYS A 30 -17.37 -8.38 1.75
CA LYS A 30 -18.49 -8.33 2.70
C LYS A 30 -18.16 -7.44 3.91
N GLN A 31 -16.96 -7.55 4.47
CA GLN A 31 -16.52 -6.69 5.57
C GLN A 31 -16.41 -5.23 5.13
N VAL A 32 -15.92 -4.97 3.92
CA VAL A 32 -15.84 -3.62 3.35
C VAL A 32 -17.24 -3.02 3.22
N GLN A 33 -18.20 -3.75 2.65
CA GLN A 33 -19.59 -3.28 2.47
C GLN A 33 -20.32 -3.05 3.81
N MET A 34 -19.99 -3.82 4.85
CA MET A 34 -20.55 -3.62 6.19
C MET A 34 -19.96 -2.40 6.91
N LEU A 35 -18.68 -2.08 6.66
CA LEU A 35 -17.99 -0.97 7.32
C LEU A 35 -18.16 0.36 6.59
N PHE A 36 -18.22 0.33 5.27
CA PHE A 36 -18.22 1.51 4.42
C PHE A 36 -19.43 1.52 3.49
N LEU A 37 -20.44 2.32 3.85
CA LEU A 37 -21.58 2.58 2.97
C LEU A 37 -21.12 3.33 1.72
N HIS A 38 -21.81 3.13 0.60
CA HIS A 38 -21.43 3.75 -0.68
C HIS A 38 -21.38 5.29 -0.60
N GLU A 39 -22.38 5.91 0.03
CA GLU A 39 -22.42 7.38 0.20
C GLU A 39 -21.25 7.89 1.04
N MET A 40 -20.87 7.16 2.10
CA MET A 40 -19.73 7.50 2.94
C MET A 40 -18.42 7.46 2.14
N LEU A 41 -18.22 6.42 1.31
CA LEU A 41 -17.05 6.30 0.44
C LEU A 41 -16.97 7.47 -0.56
N LYS A 42 -18.11 7.86 -1.13
CA LYS A 42 -18.21 8.98 -2.06
C LYS A 42 -17.89 10.31 -1.38
N GLU A 43 -18.39 10.52 -0.17
CA GLU A 43 -18.15 11.74 0.63
C GLU A 43 -16.66 11.92 0.96
N ILE A 44 -15.96 10.84 1.30
CA ILE A 44 -14.50 10.87 1.56
C ILE A 44 -13.64 10.83 0.28
N GLY A 45 -14.27 10.87 -0.91
CA GLY A 45 -13.60 10.98 -2.20
C GLY A 45 -13.15 9.67 -2.85
N VAL A 46 -13.57 8.51 -2.32
CA VAL A 46 -13.35 7.19 -2.94
C VAL A 46 -14.31 7.03 -4.12
N THR A 47 -13.84 7.47 -5.28
CA THR A 47 -14.63 7.51 -6.52
C THR A 47 -14.31 6.38 -7.50
N PHE A 48 -13.18 5.67 -7.33
CA PHE A 48 -12.84 4.53 -8.18
C PHE A 48 -13.22 3.21 -7.51
N PRO A 49 -13.34 2.10 -8.27
CA PRO A 49 -13.51 0.77 -7.68
C PRO A 49 -12.49 0.48 -6.59
N ILE A 50 -12.96 -0.01 -5.45
CA ILE A 50 -12.09 -0.47 -4.36
C ILE A 50 -11.48 -1.81 -4.76
N ARG A 51 -10.16 -1.93 -4.64
CA ARG A 51 -9.40 -3.15 -4.95
C ARG A 51 -9.08 -3.94 -3.70
N LYS A 52 -8.64 -3.25 -2.64
CA LYS A 52 -8.28 -3.84 -1.34
C LYS A 52 -8.53 -2.84 -0.23
N VAL A 53 -8.84 -3.34 0.97
CA VAL A 53 -8.87 -2.55 2.20
C VAL A 53 -8.10 -3.28 3.27
N TYR A 54 -7.13 -2.60 3.88
CA TYR A 54 -6.37 -3.12 5.01
C TYR A 54 -6.82 -2.42 6.27
N ALA A 55 -7.24 -3.19 7.28
CA ALA A 55 -7.50 -2.68 8.62
C ALA A 55 -6.25 -2.79 9.48
N PHE A 56 -5.93 -1.74 10.23
CA PHE A 56 -4.84 -1.73 11.19
C PHE A 56 -5.19 -0.81 12.37
N GLU A 57 -4.46 -0.92 13.46
CA GLU A 57 -4.73 -0.16 14.68
C GLU A 57 -3.42 0.28 15.30
N ASP A 58 -3.41 1.52 15.79
CA ASP A 58 -2.30 2.12 16.51
C ASP A 58 -2.83 3.05 17.60
N LYS A 59 -1.97 3.86 18.22
CA LYS A 59 -2.38 4.82 19.25
C LYS A 59 -3.37 5.90 18.79
N LEU A 60 -3.53 6.15 17.48
CA LEU A 60 -4.59 7.03 16.96
C LEU A 60 -5.95 6.34 16.94
N GLY A 61 -5.97 5.01 16.93
CA GLY A 61 -7.17 4.18 16.90
C GLY A 61 -7.24 3.30 15.66
N LYS A 62 -8.45 2.82 15.37
CA LYS A 62 -8.69 1.88 14.28
C LYS A 62 -8.72 2.59 12.92
N GLN A 63 -7.79 2.20 12.06
CA GLN A 63 -7.57 2.82 10.77
C GLN A 63 -7.76 1.82 9.62
N TYR A 64 -7.98 2.37 8.44
CA TYR A 64 -8.12 1.59 7.21
C TYR A 64 -7.33 2.24 6.07
N LEU A 65 -6.54 1.45 5.35
CA LEU A 65 -5.98 1.82 4.06
C LEU A 65 -6.87 1.29 2.95
N ILE A 66 -7.59 2.17 2.28
CA ILE A 66 -8.45 1.86 1.14
C ILE A 66 -7.63 2.07 -0.13
N ILE A 67 -7.49 1.01 -0.93
CA ILE A 67 -6.82 1.00 -2.22
C ILE A 67 -7.87 1.00 -3.32
N SER A 68 -7.78 1.97 -4.23
CA SER A 68 -8.78 2.25 -5.26
C SER A 68 -8.09 2.55 -6.59
N GLU A 69 -8.51 1.88 -7.66
CA GLU A 69 -7.86 1.95 -8.98
C GLU A 69 -8.92 2.25 -10.04
N ASN A 70 -8.63 3.17 -10.96
CA ASN A 70 -9.56 3.52 -12.03
C ASN A 70 -9.61 2.41 -13.08
N ASN A 71 -10.65 1.57 -13.01
CA ASN A 71 -10.81 0.44 -13.92
C ASN A 71 -11.68 0.77 -15.14
N THR A 72 -11.66 2.01 -15.65
CA THR A 72 -12.32 2.34 -16.94
C THR A 72 -11.85 1.43 -18.07
N ASN A 73 -10.64 0.91 -17.97
CA ASN A 73 -10.18 -0.26 -18.69
C ASN A 73 -9.99 -1.40 -17.67
N PRO A 74 -10.66 -2.57 -17.84
CA PRO A 74 -10.65 -3.64 -16.86
C PRO A 74 -9.25 -4.20 -16.56
N ASP A 75 -8.31 -4.05 -17.50
CA ASP A 75 -6.97 -4.64 -17.40
C ASP A 75 -5.86 -3.60 -17.15
N LYS A 76 -6.14 -2.31 -17.36
CA LYS A 76 -5.14 -1.23 -17.28
C LYS A 76 -5.70 -0.01 -16.56
N ALA A 77 -5.41 0.13 -15.27
CA ALA A 77 -5.80 1.34 -14.55
C ALA A 77 -4.91 2.52 -14.93
N THR A 78 -5.51 3.66 -15.27
CA THR A 78 -4.80 4.88 -15.70
C THR A 78 -4.59 5.88 -14.57
N SER A 79 -5.28 5.69 -13.45
CA SER A 79 -5.13 6.49 -12.25
C SER A 79 -5.42 5.67 -11.02
N ILE A 80 -4.79 6.04 -9.91
CA ILE A 80 -4.91 5.37 -8.63
C ILE A 80 -5.27 6.37 -7.53
N LYS A 81 -5.96 5.87 -6.52
CA LYS A 81 -6.16 6.56 -5.25
C LYS A 81 -5.97 5.62 -4.07
N ALA A 82 -5.34 6.11 -3.02
CA ALA A 82 -5.39 5.47 -1.71
C ALA A 82 -5.78 6.46 -0.62
N PHE A 83 -6.49 5.95 0.38
CA PHE A 83 -7.00 6.74 1.49
C PHE A 83 -6.65 6.04 2.78
N ASN A 84 -6.05 6.76 3.71
CA ASN A 84 -5.99 6.32 5.08
C ASN A 84 -7.05 7.03 5.88
N VAL A 85 -7.94 6.25 6.48
CA VAL A 85 -9.10 6.75 7.19
C VAL A 85 -9.08 6.26 8.62
N LEU A 86 -9.41 7.15 9.54
CA LEU A 86 -9.60 6.85 10.95
C LEU A 86 -11.10 6.80 11.23
N LEU A 87 -11.57 5.63 11.68
CA LEU A 87 -12.96 5.47 12.05
C LEU A 87 -13.16 6.08 13.44
N LYS A 88 -13.97 7.15 13.52
CA LYS A 88 -14.44 7.74 14.77
C LYS A 88 -15.94 7.49 14.92
N GLU A 89 -16.50 7.85 16.07
CA GLU A 89 -17.95 7.84 16.28
C GLU A 89 -18.69 8.80 15.32
N GLU A 90 -17.98 9.81 14.81
CA GLU A 90 -18.48 10.75 13.80
C GLU A 90 -18.49 10.15 12.39
N THR A 91 -19.57 10.41 11.65
CA THR A 91 -19.72 10.07 10.23
C THR A 91 -19.75 11.35 9.39
N PRO A 92 -18.97 11.46 8.31
CA PRO A 92 -18.10 10.42 7.71
C PRO A 92 -16.78 10.20 8.48
N PRO A 93 -16.06 9.08 8.24
CA PRO A 93 -14.73 8.83 8.80
C PRO A 93 -13.74 9.95 8.45
N GLN A 94 -12.81 10.20 9.37
CA GLN A 94 -11.76 11.21 9.14
C GLN A 94 -10.73 10.66 8.13
N VAL A 95 -10.52 11.37 7.03
CA VAL A 95 -9.41 11.10 6.10
C VAL A 95 -8.13 11.71 6.67
N LEU A 96 -7.16 10.87 7.01
CA LEU A 96 -5.86 11.31 7.53
C LEU A 96 -4.92 11.76 6.41
N TRP A 97 -4.88 11.00 5.32
CA TRP A 97 -4.12 11.35 4.12
C TRP A 97 -4.62 10.60 2.90
N THR A 98 -4.25 11.12 1.73
CA THR A 98 -4.56 10.53 0.43
C THR A 98 -3.30 10.40 -0.43
N ILE A 99 -3.33 9.42 -1.33
CA ILE A 99 -2.39 9.27 -2.43
C ILE A 99 -3.24 9.32 -3.70
N THR A 100 -2.88 10.18 -4.64
CA THR A 100 -3.51 10.25 -5.96
C THR A 100 -2.39 10.36 -6.98
N ASP A 101 -2.45 9.56 -8.04
CA ASP A 101 -1.54 9.65 -9.17
C ASP A 101 -2.24 9.20 -10.46
N ALA A 102 -1.67 9.58 -11.59
CA ALA A 102 -2.14 9.21 -12.92
C ALA A 102 -0.95 8.91 -13.84
N ILE A 103 -1.20 8.13 -14.88
CA ILE A 103 -0.22 7.85 -15.92
C ILE A 103 0.12 9.14 -16.68
N ASN A 104 1.31 9.19 -17.28
CA ASN A 104 1.65 10.19 -18.28
C ASN A 104 1.45 9.63 -19.70
N ASP A 105 1.79 10.42 -20.72
CA ASP A 105 1.57 10.07 -22.12
C ASP A 105 2.44 8.89 -22.63
N THR A 106 3.42 8.44 -21.84
CA THR A 106 4.32 7.31 -22.19
C THR A 106 3.99 6.02 -21.42
N GLU A 107 2.94 6.06 -20.59
CA GLU A 107 2.53 4.98 -19.70
C GLU A 107 1.14 4.48 -20.08
N GLU A 108 0.88 3.19 -19.94
CA GLU A 108 -0.43 2.59 -20.27
C GLU A 108 -1.23 2.19 -19.04
N ALA A 109 -0.54 1.85 -17.95
CA ALA A 109 -1.15 1.29 -16.77
C ALA A 109 -0.38 1.68 -15.50
N MET A 110 -1.07 1.64 -14.37
CA MET A 110 -0.51 1.79 -13.04
C MET A 110 -1.31 1.02 -12.01
N TRP A 111 -0.63 0.57 -10.96
CA TRP A 111 -1.27 -0.16 -9.87
C TRP A 111 -0.45 -0.06 -8.58
N PHE A 112 -1.10 -0.34 -7.46
CA PHE A 112 -0.42 -0.48 -6.19
C PHE A 112 0.36 -1.79 -6.12
N TYR A 113 1.60 -1.70 -5.68
CA TYR A 113 2.51 -2.82 -5.45
C TYR A 113 2.17 -3.45 -4.10
N THR A 114 0.95 -3.99 -3.98
CA THR A 114 0.33 -4.34 -2.69
C THR A 114 1.13 -5.33 -1.84
N ARG A 115 1.98 -6.17 -2.45
CA ARG A 115 2.88 -7.10 -1.75
C ARG A 115 4.02 -6.41 -0.99
N TYR A 116 4.27 -5.14 -1.27
CA TYR A 116 5.34 -4.34 -0.67
C TYR A 116 4.81 -3.27 0.29
N ILE A 117 3.48 -3.19 0.47
CA ILE A 117 2.88 -2.31 1.46
C ILE A 117 3.29 -2.76 2.86
N SER A 118 3.69 -1.82 3.70
CA SER A 118 3.98 -2.04 5.12
C SER A 118 3.06 -1.15 5.95
N LEU A 119 2.38 -1.74 6.93
CA LEU A 119 1.46 -1.07 7.87
C LEU A 119 1.81 -1.47 9.29
N THR A 120 3.08 -1.30 9.65
CA THR A 120 3.68 -1.80 10.89
C THR A 120 4.30 -0.64 11.65
N ASP A 121 4.24 -0.68 12.98
CA ASP A 121 5.06 0.18 13.84
C ASP A 121 6.51 -0.34 13.80
N LEU A 122 7.36 0.30 12.99
CA LEU A 122 8.72 -0.17 12.73
C LEU A 122 9.71 0.32 13.79
N ASN A 123 9.42 1.44 14.45
CA ASN A 123 10.28 2.05 15.48
C ASN A 123 9.80 1.78 16.93
N ASN A 124 8.67 1.09 17.10
CA ASN A 124 8.01 0.78 18.37
C ASN A 124 7.55 2.02 19.16
N ASP A 125 7.14 3.10 18.47
CA ASP A 125 6.63 4.31 19.13
C ASP A 125 5.10 4.25 19.40
N GLY A 126 4.44 3.19 18.93
CA GLY A 126 3.02 2.93 19.03
C GLY A 126 2.17 3.56 17.93
N TYR A 127 2.78 4.19 16.93
CA TYR A 127 2.12 4.61 15.70
C TYR A 127 2.55 3.69 14.55
N VAL A 128 1.62 3.36 13.66
CA VAL A 128 1.97 2.60 12.46
C VAL A 128 2.75 3.51 11.51
N ASP A 129 3.73 2.94 10.80
CA ASP A 129 4.53 3.60 9.76
C ASP A 129 4.11 3.14 8.35
N PRO A 130 3.08 3.76 7.72
CA PRO A 130 2.67 3.37 6.38
C PRO A 130 3.77 3.57 5.36
N ILE A 131 4.10 2.49 4.64
CA ILE A 131 4.91 2.51 3.42
C ILE A 131 4.04 1.94 2.31
N VAL A 132 3.65 2.80 1.36
CA VAL A 132 2.83 2.41 0.21
C VAL A 132 3.65 2.55 -1.06
N LEU A 133 3.70 1.50 -1.87
CA LEU A 133 4.33 1.52 -3.18
C LEU A 133 3.31 1.40 -4.29
N TYR A 134 3.58 2.08 -5.39
CA TYR A 134 2.90 1.89 -6.66
C TYR A 134 3.89 2.12 -7.80
N GLY A 135 3.52 1.64 -8.97
CA GLY A 135 4.30 1.88 -10.17
C GLY A 135 3.44 1.92 -11.41
N THR A 136 4.09 2.23 -12.52
CA THR A 136 3.47 2.28 -13.85
C THR A 136 3.99 1.15 -14.74
N GLN A 137 3.47 1.09 -15.95
CA GLN A 137 3.91 0.24 -17.03
C GLN A 137 3.82 1.03 -18.33
N SER A 138 4.87 0.97 -19.15
CA SER A 138 4.92 1.50 -20.53
C SER A 138 4.49 0.46 -21.56
N GLU A 139 4.23 0.90 -22.80
CA GLU A 139 3.88 0.05 -23.96
C GLU A 139 4.95 -0.98 -24.36
N SER A 140 6.20 -0.82 -23.91
CA SER A 140 7.33 -1.66 -24.34
C SER A 140 7.19 -3.15 -23.95
N GLU A 141 7.47 -4.04 -24.90
CA GLU A 141 7.48 -5.51 -24.72
C GLU A 141 8.72 -6.04 -23.95
N GLU A 142 9.70 -5.18 -23.65
CA GLU A 142 10.94 -5.56 -22.97
C GLU A 142 10.77 -5.61 -21.44
N PRO A 143 11.22 -6.68 -20.75
CA PRO A 143 11.25 -6.70 -19.29
C PRO A 143 12.19 -5.62 -18.75
N ASN A 144 11.73 -4.85 -17.75
CA ASN A 144 12.49 -3.81 -17.03
C ASN A 144 12.75 -2.47 -17.73
N ARG A 145 11.88 -1.98 -18.63
CA ARG A 145 12.06 -0.62 -19.17
C ARG A 145 10.83 0.29 -19.06
N GLU A 146 11.14 1.52 -18.67
CA GLU A 146 10.33 2.76 -18.66
C GLU A 146 9.08 2.80 -17.80
N ASN A 147 9.22 2.38 -16.55
CA ASN A 147 8.20 2.64 -15.54
C ASN A 147 8.69 3.47 -14.36
N ARG A 148 7.74 4.16 -13.74
CA ARG A 148 7.94 4.82 -12.47
C ARG A 148 7.67 3.83 -11.34
N VAL A 149 8.48 3.89 -10.29
CA VAL A 149 8.19 3.31 -8.99
C VAL A 149 8.22 4.42 -7.97
N LYS A 150 7.17 4.53 -7.15
CA LYS A 150 7.08 5.55 -6.10
C LYS A 150 6.80 4.90 -4.76
N PHE A 151 7.63 5.27 -3.79
CA PHE A 151 7.43 4.97 -2.38
C PHE A 151 6.79 6.19 -1.75
N ILE A 152 5.68 5.99 -1.07
CA ILE A 152 5.04 7.00 -0.22
C ILE A 152 5.10 6.50 1.22
N ILE A 153 5.86 7.20 2.04
CA ILE A 153 6.06 6.89 3.44
C ILE A 153 5.38 7.96 4.28
N TYR A 154 4.60 7.55 5.28
CA TYR A 154 4.08 8.44 6.30
C TYR A 154 4.75 8.13 7.64
N TYR A 155 5.34 9.15 8.25
CA TYR A 155 5.93 9.07 9.59
C TYR A 155 5.44 10.25 10.42
N LEU A 156 4.74 9.99 11.52
CA LEU A 156 4.11 11.00 12.38
C LEU A 156 3.30 12.03 11.57
N GLY A 157 2.49 11.54 10.62
CA GLY A 157 1.67 12.35 9.72
C GLY A 157 2.42 13.10 8.62
N LYS A 158 3.76 13.01 8.55
CA LYS A 158 4.56 13.66 7.52
C LYS A 158 4.84 12.70 6.37
N LYS A 159 4.48 13.14 5.15
CA LYS A 159 4.76 12.42 3.91
C LYS A 159 6.22 12.56 3.51
N THR A 160 6.83 11.46 3.09
CA THR A 160 8.13 11.37 2.44
C THR A 160 7.98 10.52 1.19
N ALA A 161 8.46 11.00 0.05
CA ALA A 161 8.45 10.23 -1.19
C ALA A 161 9.86 9.88 -1.68
N ILE A 162 9.98 8.71 -2.27
CA ILE A 162 11.10 8.32 -3.13
C ILE A 162 10.50 8.03 -4.49
N ARG A 163 10.97 8.74 -5.52
CA ARG A 163 10.47 8.63 -6.89
C ARG A 163 11.58 8.08 -7.75
N HIS A 164 11.33 6.95 -8.39
CA HIS A 164 12.31 6.28 -9.22
C HIS A 164 11.76 6.12 -10.63
N GLN A 165 12.52 6.58 -11.61
CA GLN A 165 12.36 6.24 -13.01
C GLN A 165 13.26 5.04 -13.30
N ASN A 166 12.64 3.93 -13.67
CA ASN A 166 13.32 2.70 -14.01
C ASN A 166 13.70 2.71 -15.50
N SER A 167 14.87 2.16 -15.79
CA SER A 167 15.35 1.88 -17.13
C SER A 167 16.41 0.79 -17.03
N SER A 168 16.57 0.01 -18.08
CA SER A 168 17.68 -0.92 -18.16
C SER A 168 18.98 -0.23 -18.60
N LEU A 169 18.95 1.07 -18.96
CA LEU A 169 20.13 1.90 -19.14
C LEU A 169 20.42 2.71 -17.88
N ASP A 170 21.68 2.66 -17.43
CA ASP A 170 22.13 3.29 -16.18
C ASP A 170 21.91 4.80 -16.16
N ASP A 171 22.17 5.47 -17.28
CA ASP A 171 22.06 6.92 -17.44
C ASP A 171 20.60 7.42 -17.51
N GLU A 172 19.65 6.52 -17.80
CA GLU A 172 18.22 6.83 -17.83
C GLU A 172 17.52 6.52 -16.49
N ARG A 173 18.20 5.81 -15.60
CA ARG A 173 17.71 5.59 -14.24
C ARG A 173 17.86 6.85 -13.42
N HIS A 174 16.76 7.31 -12.85
CA HIS A 174 16.75 8.51 -12.04
C HIS A 174 15.96 8.30 -10.75
N THR A 175 16.60 8.57 -9.61
CA THR A 175 15.92 8.51 -8.30
C THR A 175 15.96 9.87 -7.61
N GLN A 176 14.79 10.37 -7.24
CA GLN A 176 14.62 11.54 -6.39
C GLN A 176 14.17 11.10 -4.99
N ILE A 177 14.96 11.47 -3.98
CA ILE A 177 14.69 11.20 -2.56
C ILE A 177 14.30 12.51 -1.86
N ASP A 178 13.12 12.58 -1.28
CA ASP A 178 12.69 13.75 -0.51
C ASP A 178 13.62 13.99 0.70
N ARG A 179 13.95 15.25 1.01
CA ARG A 179 14.84 15.59 2.14
C ARG A 179 14.35 15.09 3.50
N SER A 180 13.05 14.87 3.66
CA SER A 180 12.47 14.29 4.88
C SER A 180 12.90 12.85 5.12
N TYR A 181 13.35 12.13 4.08
CA TYR A 181 13.92 10.79 4.18
C TYR A 181 15.05 10.72 5.19
N TYR A 182 15.99 11.67 5.15
CA TYR A 182 17.17 11.66 6.01
C TYR A 182 16.81 11.83 7.49
N LYS A 183 15.59 12.30 7.80
CA LYS A 183 15.06 12.47 9.15
C LYS A 183 14.25 11.26 9.64
N LEU A 184 14.03 10.25 8.81
CA LEU A 184 13.30 9.05 9.19
C LEU A 184 14.11 8.22 10.21
N PRO A 185 13.44 7.54 11.15
CA PRO A 185 14.10 6.58 12.04
C PRO A 185 14.82 5.49 11.26
N SER A 186 15.91 4.96 11.85
CA SER A 186 16.74 3.94 11.22
C SER A 186 15.96 2.67 10.83
N ALA A 187 14.91 2.33 11.59
CA ALA A 187 14.04 1.19 11.29
C ALA A 187 13.25 1.36 9.99
N LEU A 188 12.67 2.54 9.74
CA LEU A 188 11.99 2.84 8.47
C LEU A 188 12.99 2.80 7.31
N LYS A 189 14.18 3.42 7.47
CA LYS A 189 15.22 3.36 6.43
C LYS A 189 15.65 1.93 6.12
N ARG A 190 15.81 1.05 7.14
CA ARG A 190 16.09 -0.38 6.94
C ARG A 190 14.96 -1.09 6.18
N LYS A 191 13.70 -0.83 6.52
CA LYS A 191 12.55 -1.43 5.82
C LYS A 191 12.50 -0.99 4.35
N ILE A 192 12.72 0.29 4.07
CA ILE A 192 12.78 0.84 2.71
C ILE A 192 13.90 0.18 1.91
N ARG A 193 15.12 0.08 2.47
CA ARG A 193 16.24 -0.63 1.81
C ARG A 193 15.94 -2.10 1.54
N SER A 194 15.30 -2.78 2.48
CA SER A 194 14.86 -4.17 2.27
C SER A 194 13.85 -4.28 1.12
N ILE A 195 12.89 -3.36 1.01
CA ILE A 195 11.95 -3.34 -0.12
C ILE A 195 12.69 -3.09 -1.43
N VAL A 196 13.62 -2.13 -1.47
CA VAL A 196 14.46 -1.85 -2.65
C VAL A 196 15.23 -3.09 -3.09
N ALA A 197 15.92 -3.76 -2.16
CA ALA A 197 16.64 -5.01 -2.47
C ALA A 197 15.72 -6.10 -3.03
N THR A 198 14.51 -6.27 -2.46
CA THR A 198 13.54 -7.25 -2.98
C THR A 198 12.98 -6.86 -4.35
N LEU A 199 12.84 -5.56 -4.65
CA LEU A 199 12.45 -5.12 -6.00
C LEU A 199 13.54 -5.46 -7.02
N GLU A 200 14.81 -5.27 -6.69
CA GLU A 200 15.93 -5.64 -7.56
C GLU A 200 16.04 -7.16 -7.74
N GLU A 201 15.98 -7.92 -6.64
CA GLU A 201 16.02 -9.39 -6.66
C GLU A 201 14.94 -9.99 -7.56
N ARG A 202 13.76 -9.37 -7.59
CA ARG A 202 12.61 -9.85 -8.38
C ARG A 202 12.53 -9.24 -9.78
N GLY A 203 13.46 -8.36 -10.16
CA GLY A 203 13.40 -7.65 -11.44
C GLY A 203 12.13 -6.80 -11.57
N HIS A 204 11.73 -6.11 -10.51
CA HIS A 204 10.62 -5.16 -10.54
C HIS A 204 11.11 -3.71 -10.70
N ALA A 205 12.36 -3.44 -10.32
CA ALA A 205 13.04 -2.15 -10.49
C ALA A 205 14.56 -2.38 -10.44
N LEU A 206 15.33 -1.50 -11.06
CA LEU A 206 16.79 -1.47 -10.99
C LEU A 206 17.23 -0.11 -10.45
N PHE A 207 18.14 -0.06 -9.48
CA PHE A 207 18.61 1.21 -8.93
C PHE A 207 20.08 1.43 -9.22
N ASN A 208 20.48 2.69 -9.42
CA ASN A 208 21.90 3.03 -9.52
C ASN A 208 22.62 2.81 -8.19
N THR A 209 23.89 2.41 -8.25
CA THR A 209 24.72 2.15 -7.05
C THR A 209 24.78 3.39 -6.14
N GLU A 210 24.80 4.59 -6.73
CA GLU A 210 24.75 5.87 -6.03
C GLU A 210 23.44 6.03 -5.26
N THR A 211 22.31 5.63 -5.85
CA THR A 211 21.01 5.63 -5.17
C THR A 211 21.03 4.70 -3.97
N ILE A 212 21.56 3.48 -4.13
CA ILE A 212 21.65 2.52 -3.03
C ILE A 212 22.47 3.09 -1.88
N LYS A 213 23.63 3.68 -2.17
CA LYS A 213 24.47 4.37 -1.18
C LYS A 213 23.77 5.56 -0.52
N GLU A 214 22.97 6.31 -1.28
CA GLU A 214 22.20 7.43 -0.73
C GLU A 214 21.14 6.97 0.28
N LEU A 215 20.49 5.83 0.02
CA LEU A 215 19.53 5.21 0.92
C LEU A 215 20.16 4.62 2.19
N GLU A 216 21.49 4.51 2.26
CA GLU A 216 22.19 4.08 3.48
C GLU A 216 22.41 5.22 4.48
N LYS A 217 22.26 6.48 4.06
CA LYS A 217 22.41 7.67 4.90
C LYS A 217 21.17 7.91 5.78
#